data_AF-A0A935QVN0-F1
#
_entry.id   AF-A0A935QVN0-F1
#
_cell.length_a   1.000
_cell.length_b   1.000
_cell.length_c   1.000
_cell.angle_alpha   90.00
_cell.angle_beta   90.00
_cell.angle_gamma   90.00
#
_symmetry.space_group_name_H-M   'P 1'
#
loop_
_entity.id
_entity.type
_entity.pdbx_description
1 polymer ?
#
loop_
_entity_poly.entity_id
_entity_poly.type
_entity_poly.pdbx_seq_one_letter_code
_entity_poly.pdbx_strand_id
1 'polypeptide(L)'
;MLRAIALLPALAVLVACVPPVEDAPTAAAETYCDHSLECGWIVESEVEGCIDTTEDVFEAFWNPEDCEQGFSREGWSQCMDNIEQIECDDLLSGLIDITDDCDLLTVCPAA
;
A
#
# COMPACT_ATOMS: atom_id res chain seq x y z
N MET A 1 10.98 -38.52 -28.66
CA MET A 1 11.02 -37.87 -27.34
C MET A 1 10.25 -36.56 -27.49
N LEU A 2 8.99 -36.53 -27.06
CA LEU A 2 8.10 -35.37 -27.18
C LEU A 2 7.34 -35.22 -25.87
N ARG A 3 7.50 -34.05 -25.23
CA ARG A 3 6.41 -33.15 -24.86
C ARG A 3 7.02 -31.92 -24.20
N ALA A 4 7.17 -30.88 -25.00
CA ALA A 4 7.19 -29.51 -24.51
C ALA A 4 5.89 -29.32 -23.71
N ILE A 5 6.01 -29.07 -22.42
CA ILE A 5 4.88 -28.68 -21.59
C ILE A 5 4.73 -27.18 -21.78
N ALA A 6 3.66 -26.83 -22.48
CA ALA A 6 3.26 -25.46 -22.74
C ALA A 6 2.97 -24.73 -21.43
N LEU A 7 3.36 -23.45 -21.43
CA LEU A 7 3.01 -22.42 -20.47
C LEU A 7 1.54 -22.45 -20.05
N LEU A 8 1.29 -22.26 -18.76
CA LEU A 8 0.11 -21.56 -18.28
C LEU A 8 0.63 -20.36 -17.47
N PRO A 9 0.39 -19.12 -17.90
CA PRO A 9 0.64 -17.97 -17.06
C PRO A 9 -0.40 -18.01 -15.94
N ALA A 10 0.04 -18.19 -14.69
CA ALA A 10 -0.78 -17.99 -13.51
C ALA A 10 -0.99 -16.49 -13.26
N LEU A 11 -1.44 -15.78 -14.30
CA LEU A 11 -1.69 -14.34 -14.31
C LEU A 11 -3.20 -14.13 -14.42
N ALA A 12 -3.91 -14.58 -13.39
CA ALA A 12 -5.31 -14.23 -13.20
C ALA A 12 -5.63 -14.38 -11.72
N VAL A 13 -6.26 -13.34 -11.17
CA VAL A 13 -6.76 -13.20 -9.79
C VAL A 13 -5.77 -12.62 -8.77
N LEU A 14 -5.27 -11.41 -9.03
CA LEU A 14 -5.06 -10.40 -7.98
C LEU A 14 -5.97 -9.18 -8.21
N VAL A 15 -7.12 -9.39 -8.88
CA VAL A 15 -8.09 -8.31 -9.18
C VAL A 15 -8.95 -7.96 -7.95
N ALA A 16 -8.92 -8.74 -6.86
CA ALA A 16 -9.96 -8.68 -5.82
C ALA A 16 -9.60 -8.02 -4.48
N CYS A 17 -8.32 -7.76 -4.14
CA CYS A 17 -7.96 -7.11 -2.86
C CYS A 17 -7.36 -5.70 -3.03
N VAL A 18 -7.52 -5.07 -4.20
CA VAL A 18 -7.20 -3.64 -4.28
C VAL A 18 -8.46 -2.91 -3.81
N PRO A 19 -8.38 -2.14 -2.71
CA PRO A 19 -9.51 -1.34 -2.24
C PRO A 19 -9.96 -0.39 -3.35
N PRO A 20 -11.23 0.04 -3.36
CA PRO A 20 -11.60 1.19 -4.19
C PRO A 20 -10.71 2.39 -3.81
N VAL A 21 -10.50 3.29 -4.74
CA VAL A 21 -9.55 4.41 -4.61
C VAL A 21 -9.86 5.26 -3.37
N GLU A 22 -11.15 5.43 -3.04
CA GLU A 22 -11.64 6.12 -1.84
C GLU A 22 -11.23 5.45 -0.52
N ASP A 23 -10.99 4.14 -0.52
CA ASP A 23 -10.56 3.37 0.66
C ASP A 23 -9.04 3.09 0.64
N ALA A 24 -8.29 3.65 -0.33
CA ALA A 24 -6.85 3.42 -0.43
C ALA A 24 -6.09 3.95 0.80
N PRO A 25 -6.32 5.19 1.29
CA PRO A 25 -5.65 5.69 2.49
C PRO A 25 -5.86 4.79 3.72
N THR A 26 -7.10 4.36 3.94
CA THR A 26 -7.48 3.47 5.04
C THR A 26 -6.73 2.13 4.93
N ALA A 27 -6.67 1.52 3.75
CA ALA A 27 -5.99 0.24 3.56
C ALA A 27 -4.47 0.32 3.78
N ALA A 28 -3.83 1.42 3.38
CA ALA A 28 -2.41 1.65 3.68
C ALA A 28 -2.16 1.88 5.17
N ALA A 29 -3.06 2.62 5.84
CA ALA A 29 -3.00 2.81 7.29
C ALA A 29 -3.14 1.48 8.04
N GLU A 30 -4.12 0.64 7.64
CA GLU A 30 -4.29 -0.72 8.19
C GLU A 30 -3.01 -1.55 8.03
N THR A 31 -2.41 -1.56 6.84
CA THR A 31 -1.21 -2.35 6.58
C THR A 31 0.00 -1.85 7.38
N TYR A 32 0.19 -0.53 7.46
CA TYR A 32 1.28 0.05 8.26
C TYR A 32 1.09 -0.22 9.76
N CYS A 33 -0.13 -0.14 10.27
CA CYS A 33 -0.43 -0.36 11.68
C CYS A 33 -0.38 -1.83 12.07
N ASP A 34 -0.83 -2.73 11.20
CA ASP A 34 -0.65 -4.18 11.38
C ASP A 34 0.84 -4.52 11.42
N HIS A 35 1.64 -3.97 10.50
CA HIS A 35 3.09 -4.17 10.51
C HIS A 35 3.75 -3.57 11.77
N SER A 36 3.29 -2.39 12.22
CA SER A 36 3.73 -1.77 13.47
C SER A 36 3.40 -2.63 14.70
N LEU A 37 2.25 -3.30 14.70
CA LEU A 37 1.86 -4.27 15.73
C LEU A 37 2.75 -5.51 15.69
N GLU A 38 3.01 -6.07 14.51
CA GLU A 38 3.91 -7.22 14.31
C GLU A 38 5.34 -6.92 14.77
N CYS A 39 5.81 -5.71 14.51
CA CYS A 39 7.10 -5.20 14.97
C CYS A 39 7.13 -4.82 16.47
N GLY A 40 5.98 -4.80 17.15
CA GLY A 40 5.86 -4.52 18.58
C GLY A 40 6.00 -3.04 18.98
N TRP A 41 5.77 -2.11 18.04
CA TRP A 41 5.78 -0.67 18.30
C TRP A 41 4.50 -0.17 18.95
N ILE A 42 3.40 -0.85 18.64
CA ILE A 42 2.08 -0.61 19.23
C ILE A 42 1.55 -1.92 19.79
N VAL A 43 0.54 -1.85 20.65
CA VAL A 43 -0.23 -3.02 21.10
C VAL A 43 -1.61 -3.08 20.44
N GLU A 44 -2.28 -4.23 20.51
CA GLU A 44 -3.60 -4.44 19.88
C GLU A 44 -4.63 -3.34 20.24
N SER A 45 -4.60 -2.82 21.46
CA SER A 45 -5.51 -1.75 21.90
C SER A 45 -5.21 -0.37 21.30
N GLU A 46 -4.08 -0.21 20.61
CA GLU A 46 -3.64 1.03 19.98
C GLU A 46 -3.83 1.01 18.46
N VAL A 47 -4.21 -0.12 17.86
CA VAL A 47 -4.35 -0.30 16.42
C VAL A 47 -5.35 0.69 15.81
N GLU A 48 -6.55 0.83 16.39
CA GLU A 48 -7.55 1.81 15.89
C GLU A 48 -6.99 3.25 15.91
N GLY A 49 -6.29 3.64 16.98
CA GLY A 49 -5.69 4.98 17.05
C GLY A 49 -4.51 5.19 16.10
N CYS A 50 -3.77 4.13 15.80
CA CYS A 50 -2.75 4.13 14.77
C CYS A 50 -3.38 4.32 13.38
N ILE A 51 -4.44 3.58 13.07
CA ILE A 51 -5.15 3.65 11.79
C ILE A 51 -5.67 5.07 11.59
N ASP A 52 -6.43 5.62 12.55
CA ASP A 52 -6.97 6.99 12.47
C ASP A 52 -5.86 8.02 12.18
N THR A 53 -4.72 7.92 12.88
CA THR A 53 -3.62 8.89 12.73
C THR A 53 -2.88 8.72 11.39
N THR A 54 -2.72 7.49 10.93
CA THR A 54 -1.92 7.18 9.73
C THR A 54 -2.77 7.32 8.46
N GLU A 55 -4.08 7.11 8.55
CA GLU A 55 -5.03 7.37 7.48
C GLU A 55 -5.00 8.85 7.08
N ASP A 56 -5.05 9.78 8.04
CA ASP A 56 -4.92 11.22 7.77
C ASP A 56 -3.60 11.55 7.02
N VAL A 57 -2.51 10.84 7.32
CA VAL A 57 -1.24 11.00 6.62
C VAL A 57 -1.39 10.53 5.18
N PHE A 58 -1.85 9.29 4.96
CA PHE A 58 -2.02 8.76 3.62
C PHE A 58 -3.08 9.51 2.80
N GLU A 59 -4.14 10.05 3.41
CA GLU A 59 -5.15 10.86 2.71
C GLU A 59 -4.54 12.18 2.22
N ALA A 60 -3.66 12.80 3.01
CA ALA A 60 -2.95 14.01 2.60
C ALA A 60 -1.98 13.77 1.43
N PHE A 61 -1.42 12.56 1.31
CA PHE A 61 -0.50 12.20 0.24
C PHE A 61 -1.16 11.57 -0.98
N TRP A 62 -2.23 10.79 -0.79
CA TRP A 62 -2.91 10.02 -1.83
C TRP A 62 -4.39 10.36 -1.86
N ASN A 63 -4.71 11.66 -1.86
CA ASN A 63 -6.10 12.05 -2.02
C ASN A 63 -6.61 11.51 -3.38
N PRO A 64 -7.57 10.58 -3.37
CA PRO A 64 -8.10 9.96 -4.58
C PRO A 64 -8.76 10.96 -5.53
N GLU A 65 -9.22 12.11 -5.01
CA GLU A 65 -9.79 13.21 -5.80
C GLU A 65 -8.73 13.93 -6.64
N ASP A 66 -7.46 13.91 -6.24
CA ASP A 66 -6.35 14.54 -6.97
C ASP A 66 -5.89 13.70 -8.18
N CYS A 67 -6.40 12.48 -8.32
CA CYS A 67 -6.04 11.54 -9.37
C CYS A 67 -6.82 11.78 -10.67
N GLU A 68 -6.58 12.93 -11.33
CA GLU A 68 -7.30 13.38 -12.53
C GLU A 68 -7.34 12.33 -13.67
N GLN A 69 -6.30 11.51 -13.80
CA GLN A 69 -6.15 10.53 -14.89
C GLN A 69 -6.31 9.08 -14.43
N GLY A 70 -6.79 8.90 -13.20
CA GLY A 70 -7.13 7.63 -12.62
C GLY A 70 -6.02 7.02 -11.76
N PHE A 71 -6.44 6.01 -11.01
CA PHE A 71 -5.61 5.30 -10.05
C PHE A 71 -4.84 4.16 -10.70
N SER A 72 -3.52 4.15 -10.51
CA SER A 72 -2.61 3.11 -10.94
C SER A 72 -2.65 1.94 -9.96
N ARG A 73 -3.28 0.85 -10.38
CA ARG A 73 -3.30 -0.40 -9.61
C ARG A 73 -1.89 -0.97 -9.37
N GLU A 74 -1.02 -0.85 -10.37
CA GLU A 74 0.37 -1.33 -10.28
C GLU A 74 1.18 -0.46 -9.31
N GLY A 75 1.03 0.87 -9.38
CA GLY A 75 1.66 1.79 -8.43
C GLY A 75 1.17 1.54 -7.01
N TRP A 76 -0.14 1.40 -6.83
CA TRP A 76 -0.73 1.04 -5.54
C TRP A 76 -0.17 -0.26 -4.96
N SER A 77 -0.11 -1.33 -5.76
CA SER A 77 0.42 -2.61 -5.30
C SER A 77 1.87 -2.50 -4.86
N GLN A 78 2.69 -1.77 -5.61
CA GLN A 78 4.09 -1.54 -5.26
C GLN A 78 4.21 -0.76 -3.94
N CYS A 79 3.28 0.15 -3.67
CA CYS A 79 3.27 0.91 -2.44
C CYS A 79 2.91 0.10 -1.21
N MET A 80 1.92 -0.78 -1.34
CA MET A 80 1.60 -1.73 -0.28
C MET A 80 2.77 -2.68 0.00
N ASP A 81 3.41 -3.19 -1.05
CA ASP A 81 4.61 -4.03 -0.90
C ASP A 81 5.76 -3.28 -0.18
N ASN A 82 5.89 -1.97 -0.38
CA ASN A 82 6.90 -1.16 0.31
C ASN A 82 6.57 -0.98 1.80
N ILE A 83 5.29 -0.81 2.17
CA ILE A 83 4.85 -0.73 3.57
C ILE A 83 5.19 -2.02 4.33
N GLU A 84 4.89 -3.18 3.75
CA GLU A 84 5.17 -4.49 4.35
C GLU A 84 6.68 -4.78 4.48
N GLN A 85 7.52 -4.12 3.68
CA GLN A 85 8.97 -4.33 3.67
C GLN A 85 9.74 -3.37 4.58
N ILE A 86 9.09 -2.42 5.24
CA ILE A 86 9.78 -1.53 6.19
C ILE A 86 10.43 -2.36 7.29
N GLU A 87 11.72 -2.15 7.57
CA GLU A 87 12.36 -2.82 8.69
C GLU A 87 11.78 -2.31 10.01
N CYS A 88 11.58 -3.21 10.99
CA CYS A 88 10.93 -2.84 12.25
C CYS A 88 11.65 -1.70 12.99
N ASP A 89 12.97 -1.58 12.87
CA ASP A 89 13.76 -0.51 13.46
C ASP A 89 13.61 0.85 12.75
N ASP A 90 13.04 0.86 11.54
CA ASP A 90 12.90 2.02 10.67
C ASP A 90 11.45 2.45 10.41
N LEU A 91 10.45 1.87 11.09
CA LEU A 91 9.02 2.16 10.84
C LEU A 91 8.66 3.65 10.68
N LEU A 92 9.17 4.53 11.55
CA LEU A 92 8.91 5.97 11.46
C LEU A 92 9.57 6.61 10.23
N SER A 93 10.81 6.21 9.93
CA SER A 93 11.56 6.70 8.77
C SER A 93 10.97 6.14 7.47
N GLY A 94 10.59 4.86 7.48
CA GLY A 94 9.96 4.16 6.39
C GLY A 94 8.58 4.73 6.05
N LEU A 95 7.81 5.22 7.03
CA LEU A 95 6.56 5.94 6.74
C LEU A 95 6.83 7.19 5.87
N ILE A 96 7.89 7.95 6.16
CA ILE A 96 8.30 9.13 5.38
C ILE A 96 8.77 8.70 3.99
N ASP A 97 9.65 7.70 3.92
CA ASP A 97 10.20 7.21 2.66
C ASP A 97 9.08 6.65 1.77
N ILE A 98 8.08 5.99 2.34
CA ILE A 98 6.92 5.52 1.59
C ILE A 98 6.11 6.68 1.05
N THR A 99 5.85 7.72 1.83
CA THR A 99 5.12 8.88 1.29
C THR A 99 5.86 9.57 0.13
N ASP A 100 7.18 9.41 0.02
CA ASP A 100 8.01 9.92 -1.09
C ASP A 100 8.10 8.93 -2.27
N ASP A 101 8.45 7.66 -2.01
CA ASP A 101 8.57 6.59 -3.02
C ASP A 101 7.23 6.29 -3.70
N CYS A 102 6.17 6.44 -2.93
CA CYS A 102 4.82 6.25 -3.37
C CYS A 102 4.09 7.55 -3.63
N ASP A 103 4.80 8.65 -3.88
CA ASP A 103 4.23 9.93 -4.30
C ASP A 103 3.05 9.74 -5.29
N LEU A 104 2.14 10.71 -5.27
CA LEU A 104 0.97 10.80 -6.14
C LEU A 104 1.29 10.47 -7.60
N LEU A 105 2.50 10.72 -8.09
CA LEU A 105 2.90 10.37 -9.46
C LEU A 105 3.00 8.85 -9.74
N THR A 106 3.23 8.02 -8.73
CA THR A 106 3.27 6.55 -8.86
C THR A 106 1.87 5.95 -8.77
N VAL A 107 1.10 6.38 -7.76
CA VAL A 107 -0.27 5.88 -7.50
C VAL A 107 -1.30 6.55 -8.41
N CYS A 108 -1.08 7.79 -8.80
CA CYS A 108 -1.93 8.62 -9.65
C CYS A 108 -1.11 9.32 -10.75
N PRO A 109 -0.60 8.54 -11.72
CA PRO A 109 0.34 9.04 -12.71
C PRO A 109 -0.22 10.20 -13.53
N ALA A 110 0.56 11.28 -13.63
CA ALA A 110 0.33 12.32 -14.63
C ALA A 110 0.57 11.72 -16.03
N ALA A 111 -0.39 11.88 -16.94
CA ALA A 111 -0.25 11.36 -18.32
C ALA A 111 0.69 12.16 -19.22
#